data_AF-X1DRT7-F1
#
_entry.id   AF-X1DRT7-F1
#
_cell.length_a   1.000
_cell.length_b   1.000
_cell.length_c   1.000
_cell.angle_alpha   90.00
_cell.angle_beta   90.00
_cell.angle_gamma   90.00
#
_symmetry.space_group_name_H-M   'P 1'
#
loop_
_entity.id
_entity.type
_entity.pdbx_description
1 polymer ?
#
loop_
_entity_poly.entity_id
_entity_poly.type
_entity_poly.pdbx_seq_one_letter_code
_entity_poly.pdbx_strand_id
1 'polypeptide(L)'
;AARYKGEFLSEHTAILFEDPAGYIDYYTEEGKSLRKAFLRAPLNYKYISSYFSKNRLHPILRIWRPHLAIDYAAPTGTPVSTIGDGTVIYVGWESGYGNYIKIRHPNNYVSD
;
A
#
# COMPACT_ATOMS: atom_id res chain seq x y z
N ALA A 1 -8.50 26.09 7.50
CA ALA A 1 -7.56 25.18 8.17
C ALA A 1 -8.22 24.65 9.45
N ALA A 2 -8.11 23.36 9.72
CA ALA A 2 -8.56 22.74 10.96
C ALA A 2 -7.33 22.39 11.82
N ARG A 3 -7.41 22.62 13.13
CA ARG A 3 -6.35 22.27 14.09
C ARG A 3 -6.90 21.31 15.12
N TYR A 4 -6.18 20.22 15.34
CA TYR A 4 -6.52 19.22 16.36
C TYR A 4 -5.36 19.07 17.35
N LYS A 5 -5.67 19.23 18.64
CA LYS A 5 -4.77 18.88 19.75
C LYS A 5 -5.31 17.62 20.40
N GLY A 6 -4.61 16.50 20.22
CA GLY A 6 -4.91 15.25 20.92
C GLY A 6 -4.23 15.21 22.29
N GLU A 7 -4.83 14.55 23.27
CA GLU A 7 -4.34 14.50 24.66
C GLU A 7 -2.94 13.88 24.83
N PHE A 8 -2.44 13.14 23.82
CA PHE A 8 -1.16 12.40 23.91
C PHE A 8 -0.25 12.52 22.67
N LEU A 9 -0.63 13.28 21.64
CA LEU A 9 0.13 13.41 20.39
C LEU A 9 0.14 14.88 19.94
N SER A 10 1.25 15.28 19.32
CA SER A 10 1.57 16.60 18.76
C SER A 10 0.38 17.34 18.13
N GLU A 11 0.42 18.67 18.05
CA GLU A 11 -0.60 19.45 17.33
C GLU A 11 -0.61 19.05 15.85
N HIS A 12 -1.78 18.69 15.31
CA HIS A 12 -1.93 18.34 13.89
C HIS A 12 -2.75 19.44 13.21
N THR A 13 -2.16 20.10 12.23
CA THR A 13 -2.83 21.10 11.37
C THR A 13 -3.16 20.48 10.02
N ALA A 14 -4.41 20.68 9.58
CA ALA A 14 -4.87 20.32 8.24
C ALA A 14 -5.28 21.59 7.47
N ILE A 15 -4.59 21.85 6.37
CA ILE A 15 -4.83 22.98 5.48
C ILE A 15 -5.48 22.44 4.20
N LEU A 16 -6.70 22.88 3.92
CA LEU A 16 -7.34 22.63 2.63
C LEU A 16 -6.63 23.49 1.59
N PHE A 17 -6.12 22.86 0.53
CA PHE A 17 -5.43 23.55 -0.55
C PHE A 17 -5.92 23.01 -1.89
N GLU A 18 -6.20 23.92 -2.81
CA GLU A 18 -6.49 23.63 -4.22
C GLU A 18 -5.23 23.95 -5.02
N ASP A 19 -4.69 22.96 -5.72
CA ASP A 19 -3.55 23.18 -6.60
C ASP A 19 -3.98 23.92 -7.89
N PRO A 20 -3.03 24.47 -8.67
CA PRO A 20 -3.35 25.13 -9.94
C PRO A 20 -4.01 24.23 -11.00
N ALA A 21 -4.01 22.91 -10.80
CA ALA A 21 -4.69 21.95 -11.65
C ALA A 21 -6.12 21.63 -11.17
N GLY A 22 -6.60 22.28 -10.11
CA GLY A 22 -7.95 22.13 -9.55
C GLY A 22 -8.10 20.95 -8.58
N TYR A 23 -6.99 20.35 -8.13
CA TYR A 23 -7.02 19.25 -7.17
C TYR A 23 -7.07 19.79 -5.74
N ILE A 24 -8.15 19.45 -5.01
CA ILE A 24 -8.40 19.89 -3.64
C ILE A 24 -8.03 18.77 -2.66
N ASP A 25 -7.11 19.03 -1.73
CA ASP A 25 -6.72 18.06 -0.69
C ASP A 25 -6.31 18.75 0.63
N TYR A 26 -6.12 17.95 1.67
CA TYR A 26 -5.64 18.40 2.97
C TYR A 26 -4.14 18.16 3.12
N TYR A 27 -3.43 19.17 3.60
CA TYR A 27 -1.97 19.15 3.79
C TYR A 27 -1.57 19.56 5.22
N THR A 28 -0.40 19.12 5.67
CA THR A 28 0.25 19.62 6.89
C THR A 28 0.84 21.02 6.66
N GLU A 29 1.29 21.69 7.73
CA GLU A 29 1.98 23.00 7.62
C GLU A 29 3.28 22.92 6.80
N GLU A 30 3.92 21.75 6.77
CA GLU A 30 5.11 21.48 5.95
C GLU A 30 4.77 21.06 4.51
N GLY A 31 3.49 21.12 4.11
CA GLY A 31 3.04 20.79 2.76
C GLY A 31 2.93 19.28 2.47
N LYS A 32 2.92 18.41 3.49
CA LYS A 32 2.72 16.97 3.28
C LYS A 32 1.24 16.65 3.16
N SER A 33 0.84 15.88 2.15
CA SER A 33 -0.55 15.43 2.03
C SER A 33 -0.95 14.58 3.25
N LEU A 34 -2.12 14.87 3.81
CA LEU A 34 -2.75 14.15 4.91
C LEU A 34 -3.58 12.96 4.43
N ARG A 35 -3.78 12.81 3.12
CA ARG A 35 -4.45 11.66 2.51
C ARG A 35 -3.60 10.42 2.77
N LYS A 36 -4.18 9.37 3.39
CA LYS A 36 -3.52 8.07 3.51
C LYS A 36 -3.20 7.57 2.11
N ALA A 37 -1.93 7.59 1.74
CA ALA A 37 -1.49 7.25 0.39
C ALA A 37 -1.87 5.82 0.00
N PHE A 38 -1.91 4.90 0.97
CA PHE A 38 -2.22 3.49 0.73
C PHE A 38 -3.08 2.86 1.82
N LEU A 39 -3.96 1.94 1.42
CA LEU A 39 -4.59 0.93 2.26
C LEU A 39 -3.52 0.01 2.85
N ARG A 40 -3.79 -0.48 4.06
CA ARG A 40 -2.89 -1.41 4.75
C ARG A 40 -2.95 -2.84 4.19
N ALA A 41 -4.07 -3.21 3.58
CA ALA A 41 -4.26 -4.49 2.93
C ALA A 41 -5.19 -4.33 1.71
N PRO A 42 -4.92 -5.03 0.59
CA PRO A 42 -5.70 -4.89 -0.64
C PRO A 42 -6.98 -5.75 -0.66
N LEU A 43 -7.19 -6.62 0.33
CA LEU A 43 -8.35 -7.52 0.38
C LEU A 43 -8.81 -7.78 1.82
N ASN A 44 -10.00 -8.34 1.96
CA ASN A 44 -10.45 -8.92 3.22
C ASN A 44 -9.84 -10.32 3.40
N TYR A 45 -8.90 -10.46 4.33
CA TYR A 45 -8.11 -11.68 4.54
C TYR A 45 -8.35 -12.29 5.92
N LYS A 46 -8.03 -13.58 6.09
CA LYS A 46 -8.13 -14.27 7.38
C LYS A 46 -6.94 -13.96 8.29
N TYR A 47 -5.73 -14.15 7.77
CA TYR A 47 -4.46 -13.85 8.41
C TYR A 47 -3.34 -13.70 7.36
N ILE A 48 -2.18 -13.17 7.78
CA ILE A 48 -0.98 -13.11 6.94
C ILE A 48 -0.23 -14.43 7.09
N SER A 49 -0.13 -15.20 6.02
CA SER A 49 0.57 -16.50 6.02
C SER A 49 2.08 -16.35 5.90
N SER A 50 2.55 -15.28 5.25
CA SER A 50 3.98 -14.96 5.18
C SER A 50 4.19 -13.45 5.10
N TYR A 51 5.07 -12.92 5.95
CA TYR A 51 5.45 -11.50 5.91
C TYR A 51 6.59 -11.27 4.92
N PHE A 52 6.79 -10.01 4.57
CA PHE A 52 8.00 -9.57 3.87
C PHE A 52 9.23 -9.89 4.71
N SER A 53 10.24 -10.50 4.10
CA SER A 53 11.52 -10.73 4.75
C SER A 53 12.63 -10.80 3.71
N LYS A 54 13.75 -10.13 3.96
CA LYS A 54 14.94 -10.29 3.12
C LYS A 54 15.64 -11.63 3.33
N ASN A 55 15.38 -12.29 4.46
CA ASN A 55 16.03 -13.54 4.89
C ASN A 55 14.97 -14.48 5.48
N ARG A 56 14.08 -15.05 4.67
CA ARG A 56 13.13 -16.08 5.11
C ARG A 56 13.81 -17.46 5.06
N LEU A 57 13.78 -18.21 6.16
CA LEU A 57 14.28 -19.58 6.16
C LEU A 57 13.31 -20.50 5.42
N HIS A 58 13.80 -21.19 4.39
CA HIS A 58 13.04 -22.23 3.71
C HIS A 58 13.08 -23.52 4.56
N PRO A 59 11.94 -24.03 5.07
CA PRO A 59 11.93 -25.07 6.10
C PRO A 59 12.50 -26.42 5.63
N ILE A 60 12.30 -26.75 4.34
CA ILE A 60 12.76 -28.02 3.76
C ILE A 60 14.22 -27.93 3.32
N LEU A 61 14.53 -26.99 2.43
CA LEU A 61 15.86 -26.79 1.88
C LEU A 61 16.88 -26.26 2.90
N ARG A 62 16.43 -25.73 4.04
CA ARG A 62 17.25 -25.12 5.11
C ARG A 62 18.18 -24.00 4.62
N ILE A 63 17.74 -23.27 3.60
CA ILE A 63 18.43 -22.10 3.05
C ILE A 63 17.65 -20.82 3.33
N TRP A 64 18.37 -19.70 3.46
CA TRP A 64 17.79 -18.37 3.58
C TRP A 64 17.50 -17.81 2.20
N ARG A 65 16.25 -17.42 1.95
CA ARG A 65 15.81 -16.81 0.70
C ARG A 65 14.90 -15.62 0.98
N PRO A 66 14.97 -14.55 0.19
CA PRO A 66 14.07 -13.43 0.35
C PRO A 66 12.63 -13.81 0.00
N HIS A 67 11.69 -13.24 0.74
CA HIS A 67 10.28 -13.14 0.42
C HIS A 67 9.94 -11.65 0.28
N LEU A 68 9.92 -11.16 -0.95
CA LEU A 68 9.79 -9.73 -1.24
C LEU A 68 8.33 -9.27 -1.37
N ALA A 69 7.41 -10.00 -0.75
CA ALA A 69 5.97 -9.74 -0.77
C ALA A 69 5.34 -10.08 0.59
N ILE A 70 4.04 -9.80 0.73
CA ILE A 70 3.21 -10.24 1.85
C ILE A 70 2.16 -11.20 1.29
N ASP A 71 2.08 -12.39 1.88
CA ASP A 71 1.09 -13.39 1.50
C ASP A 71 -0.12 -13.30 2.44
N TYR A 72 -1.28 -12.99 1.86
CA TYR A 72 -2.56 -12.96 2.56
C TYR A 72 -3.34 -14.24 2.30
N ALA A 73 -3.72 -14.95 3.36
CA ALA A 73 -4.59 -16.13 3.24
C ALA A 73 -6.06 -15.70 3.12
N ALA A 74 -6.68 -15.99 1.98
CA ALA A 74 -8.09 -15.72 1.70
C ALA A 74 -8.73 -16.82 0.84
N PRO A 75 -10.07 -17.02 0.90
CA PRO A 75 -10.78 -17.92 -0.01
C PRO A 75 -10.59 -17.55 -1.49
N THR A 76 -10.67 -18.54 -2.38
CA THR A 76 -10.70 -18.29 -3.84
C THR A 76 -11.90 -17.42 -4.20
N GLY A 77 -11.68 -16.44 -5.08
CA GLY A 77 -12.71 -15.49 -5.50
C GLY A 77 -12.89 -14.30 -4.56
N THR A 78 -12.12 -14.19 -3.47
CA THR A 78 -12.10 -12.97 -2.66
C THR A 78 -11.67 -11.77 -3.52
N PRO A 79 -12.47 -10.70 -3.59
CA PRO A 79 -12.11 -9.51 -4.35
C PRO A 79 -10.82 -8.87 -3.82
N VAL A 80 -9.97 -8.44 -4.75
CA VAL A 80 -8.73 -7.71 -4.47
C VAL A 80 -8.87 -6.30 -5.05
N SER A 81 -8.59 -5.30 -4.23
CA SER A 81 -8.59 -3.89 -4.58
C SER A 81 -7.16 -3.36 -4.62
N THR A 82 -6.94 -2.31 -5.40
CA THR A 82 -5.66 -1.59 -5.35
C THR A 82 -5.44 -0.95 -3.98
N ILE A 83 -4.18 -0.88 -3.52
CA ILE A 83 -3.85 -0.23 -2.25
C ILE A 83 -4.00 1.28 -2.31
N GLY A 84 -4.08 1.90 -3.47
CA GLY A 84 -4.27 3.34 -3.58
C GLY A 84 -4.47 3.78 -5.02
N ASP A 85 -4.69 5.07 -5.24
CA ASP A 85 -4.86 5.61 -6.58
C ASP A 85 -3.64 5.30 -7.45
N GLY A 86 -3.86 4.90 -8.69
CA GLY A 86 -2.79 4.50 -9.57
C GLY A 86 -3.27 4.16 -10.98
N THR A 87 -2.31 3.88 -11.84
CA THR A 87 -2.52 3.45 -13.23
C THR A 87 -2.05 2.02 -13.38
N VAL A 88 -2.89 1.16 -13.97
CA VAL A 88 -2.49 -0.20 -14.33
C VAL A 88 -1.42 -0.13 -15.41
N ILE A 89 -0.26 -0.72 -15.15
CA ILE A 89 0.88 -0.75 -16.08
C ILE A 89 1.19 -2.15 -16.61
N TYR A 90 0.59 -3.20 -16.04
CA TYR A 90 0.65 -4.56 -16.56
C TYR A 90 -0.57 -5.37 -16.11
N VAL A 91 -1.07 -6.24 -16.99
CA VAL A 91 -2.05 -7.28 -16.70
C VAL A 91 -1.63 -8.52 -17.48
N GLY A 92 -1.46 -9.66 -16.81
CA GLY A 92 -1.09 -10.88 -17.51
C GLY A 92 -0.61 -12.00 -16.61
N TRP A 93 0.00 -12.99 -17.25
CA TRP A 93 0.57 -14.16 -16.60
C TRP A 93 2.10 -14.07 -16.61
N GLU A 94 2.74 -14.36 -15.48
CA GLU A 94 4.19 -14.48 -15.37
C GLU A 94 4.60 -15.70 -14.52
N SER A 95 5.67 -16.36 -14.95
CA SER A 95 6.21 -17.52 -14.24
C SER A 95 6.59 -17.16 -12.81
N GLY A 96 6.03 -17.87 -11.84
CA GLY A 96 6.25 -17.65 -10.40
C GLY A 96 5.16 -16.82 -9.71
N TYR A 97 4.53 -15.89 -10.41
CA TYR A 97 3.39 -15.10 -9.90
C TYR A 97 2.03 -15.69 -10.31
N GLY A 98 1.96 -16.31 -11.48
CA GLY A 98 0.69 -16.67 -12.11
C GLY A 98 0.02 -15.43 -12.72
N ASN A 99 -1.30 -15.32 -12.58
CA ASN A 99 -2.04 -14.14 -13.03
C ASN A 99 -1.83 -13.00 -12.04
N TYR A 100 -1.33 -11.85 -12.52
CA TYR A 100 -1.12 -10.68 -11.66
C TYR A 100 -1.33 -9.36 -12.42
N ILE A 101 -1.41 -8.26 -11.65
CA ILE A 101 -1.65 -6.90 -12.14
C ILE A 101 -0.63 -5.98 -11.48
N LYS A 102 0.10 -5.20 -12.26
CA LYS A 102 1.04 -4.19 -11.75
C LYS A 102 0.43 -2.81 -11.84
N ILE A 103 0.45 -2.06 -10.75
CA ILE A 103 -0.13 -0.71 -10.66
C ILE A 103 0.95 0.28 -10.25
N ARG A 104 1.10 1.36 -11.01
CA ARG A 104 1.95 2.50 -10.67
C ARG A 104 1.15 3.55 -9.93
N HIS A 105 1.64 3.96 -8.78
CA HIS A 105 1.08 4.99 -7.92
C HIS A 105 1.91 6.28 -7.99
N PRO A 106 1.43 7.40 -7.42
CA PRO A 106 2.24 8.60 -7.22
C PRO A 106 3.58 8.31 -6.52
N ASN A 107 4.56 9.20 -6.65
CA ASN A 107 5.90 9.05 -6.08
C ASN A 107 6.66 7.80 -6.54
N ASN A 108 6.34 7.26 -7.71
CA ASN A 108 6.97 6.08 -8.31
C ASN A 108 6.83 4.79 -7.49
N TYR A 109 5.85 4.72 -6.59
CA TYR A 109 5.50 3.45 -5.95
C TYR A 109 4.85 2.50 -6.96
N VAL A 110 5.14 1.21 -6.83
CA VAL A 110 4.55 0.15 -7.66
C VAL A 110 4.04 -0.94 -6.72
N SER A 111 2.81 -1.40 -6.99
CA SER A 111 2.24 -2.61 -6.37
C SER A 111 1.98 -3.68 -7.43
N ASP A 112 2.04 -4.93 -6.99
CA ASP A 112 1.87 -6.16 -7.76
C ASP A 112 0.84 -7.07 -7.08
#